data_AF-C1BMC1-F1
#
_entry.id   AF-C1BMC1-F1
#
_cell.length_a   1.000
_cell.length_b   1.000
_cell.length_c   1.000
_cell.angle_alpha   90.00
_cell.angle_beta   90.00
_cell.angle_gamma   90.00
#
_symmetry.space_group_name_H-M   'P 1'
#
loop_
_entity.id
_entity.type
_entity.pdbx_description
1 polymer ?
#
loop_
_entity_poly.entity_id
_entity_poly.type
_entity_poly.pdbx_seq_one_letter_code
_entity_poly.pdbx_strand_id
1 'polypeptide(L)'
;MYYKISGVTQKLVGAAPTAYAPQGLKLTVPTEAPPLIFATPTKVVSEAASTVEYMGINKVPDMQKLFQRSDGIPVHLKRGLMDKMLYRTTMGLTIGGTLYCLMALYIAAQPANK
;
A
#
# COMPACT_ATOMS: atom_id res chain seq x y z
N MET A 1 -22.50 -35.82 29.57
CA MET A 1 -23.21 -36.45 28.42
C MET A 1 -23.12 -35.48 27.25
N TYR A 2 -22.66 -35.93 26.08
CA TYR A 2 -22.54 -35.06 24.90
C TYR A 2 -23.82 -35.15 24.06
N TYR A 3 -24.18 -34.07 23.36
CA TYR A 3 -25.39 -33.99 22.55
C TYR A 3 -25.10 -33.39 21.17
N LYS A 4 -25.87 -33.80 20.17
CA LYS A 4 -25.80 -33.32 18.78
C LYS A 4 -27.22 -33.05 18.27
N ILE A 5 -27.38 -32.04 17.41
CA ILE A 5 -28.64 -31.82 16.68
C ILE A 5 -28.68 -32.74 15.46
N SER A 6 -29.71 -33.56 15.35
CA SER A 6 -29.93 -34.40 14.16
C SER A 6 -30.31 -33.51 12.97
N GLY A 7 -29.56 -33.56 11.87
CA GLY A 7 -29.85 -32.74 10.68
C GLY A 7 -31.18 -33.08 9.99
N VAL A 8 -31.72 -34.28 10.24
CA VAL A 8 -32.97 -34.75 9.60
C VAL A 8 -34.20 -34.39 10.42
N THR A 9 -34.15 -34.55 11.75
CA THR A 9 -35.30 -34.31 12.63
C THR A 9 -35.20 -33.02 13.44
N GLN A 10 -34.06 -32.31 13.36
CA GLN A 10 -33.72 -31.11 14.12
C GLN A 10 -33.86 -31.22 15.65
N LYS A 11 -34.01 -32.43 16.19
CA LYS A 11 -34.07 -32.67 17.64
C LYS A 11 -32.67 -32.93 18.22
N LEU A 12 -32.51 -32.59 19.50
CA LEU A 12 -31.31 -32.88 20.28
C LEU A 12 -31.25 -34.39 20.58
N VAL A 13 -30.13 -35.04 20.27
CA VAL A 13 -29.90 -36.47 20.54
C VAL A 13 -28.54 -36.64 21.23
N GLY A 14 -28.42 -37.65 22.10
CA GLY A 14 -27.16 -37.99 22.77
C GLY A 14 -26.07 -38.44 21.78
N ALA A 15 -24.82 -38.05 22.03
CA ALA A 15 -23.68 -38.32 21.17
C ALA A 15 -22.45 -38.79 21.97
N ALA A 16 -21.52 -39.47 21.29
CA ALA A 16 -20.21 -39.84 21.82
C ALA A 16 -19.30 -38.60 21.95
N PRO A 17 -18.28 -38.60 22.86
CA PRO A 17 -17.38 -37.47 23.08
C PRO A 17 -16.65 -36.97 21.82
N THR A 18 -16.48 -37.83 20.81
CA THR A 18 -15.81 -37.50 19.54
C THR A 18 -16.69 -36.70 18.57
N ALA A 19 -17.96 -36.48 18.89
CA ALA A 19 -18.91 -35.78 18.02
C ALA A 19 -18.80 -34.24 18.06
N TYR A 20 -17.97 -33.68 18.95
CA TYR A 20 -17.68 -32.23 19.02
C TYR A 20 -16.41 -31.86 18.23
N ALA A 21 -16.16 -32.53 17.12
CA ALA A 21 -15.22 -32.05 16.11
C ALA A 21 -16.05 -31.70 14.87
N PRO A 22 -16.26 -30.40 14.54
CA PRO A 22 -16.94 -30.06 13.30
C PRO A 22 -16.14 -30.68 12.16
N GLN A 23 -16.78 -31.57 11.38
CA GLN A 23 -16.12 -32.23 10.26
C GLN A 23 -15.61 -31.16 9.28
N GLY A 24 -14.31 -30.90 9.31
CA GLY A 24 -13.67 -29.86 8.50
C GLY A 24 -12.65 -29.01 9.24
N LEU A 25 -12.67 -28.89 10.57
CA LEU A 25 -11.59 -28.26 11.33
C LEU A 25 -10.74 -29.31 12.04
N LYS A 26 -9.65 -29.72 11.37
CA LYS A 26 -8.53 -30.37 12.07
C LYS A 26 -7.77 -29.28 12.80
N LEU A 27 -7.75 -29.32 14.13
CA LEU A 27 -6.97 -28.43 14.97
C LEU A 27 -5.48 -28.83 14.93
N THR A 28 -4.87 -28.81 13.75
CA THR A 28 -3.42 -28.74 13.62
C THR A 28 -3.08 -27.27 13.39
N VAL A 29 -3.12 -26.52 14.49
CA VAL A 29 -2.47 -25.22 14.61
C VAL A 29 -1.00 -25.49 14.91
N PRO A 30 -0.04 -25.16 14.02
CA PRO A 30 1.35 -25.04 14.43
C PRO A 30 1.43 -23.92 15.49
N THR A 31 2.00 -24.21 16.66
CA THR A 31 2.23 -23.25 17.76
C THR A 31 3.42 -22.33 17.47
N GLU A 32 3.69 -22.06 16.20
CA GLU A 32 4.73 -21.12 15.78
C GLU A 32 4.08 -20.18 14.78
N ALA A 33 3.97 -18.91 15.17
CA ALA A 33 3.54 -17.87 14.25
C ALA A 33 4.52 -17.89 13.07
N PRO A 34 4.05 -18.00 11.81
CA PRO A 34 4.97 -17.97 10.69
C PRO A 34 5.75 -16.66 10.76
N PRO A 35 7.09 -16.68 10.56
CA PRO A 35 7.87 -15.46 10.56
C PRO A 35 7.23 -14.51 9.55
N LEU A 36 6.95 -13.27 9.99
CA LEU A 36 6.41 -12.20 9.15
C LEU A 36 7.45 -11.84 8.09
N ILE A 37 7.51 -12.63 7.03
CA ILE A 37 8.27 -12.34 5.84
C ILE A 37 7.28 -11.63 4.92
N PHE A 38 7.44 -10.31 4.84
CA PHE A 38 6.59 -9.31 4.17
C PHE A 38 6.35 -9.54 2.66
N ALA A 39 6.65 -10.73 2.12
CA ALA A 39 6.75 -10.96 0.68
C ALA A 39 6.48 -12.40 0.21
N THR A 40 5.68 -13.23 0.90
CA THR A 40 5.20 -14.47 0.27
C THR A 40 3.90 -14.21 -0.50
N PRO A 41 3.88 -14.33 -1.84
CA PRO A 41 2.64 -14.21 -2.60
C PRO A 41 1.71 -15.37 -2.21
N THR A 42 0.46 -15.06 -1.86
CA THR A 42 -0.59 -16.05 -1.72
C THR A 42 -0.79 -16.72 -3.08
N LYS A 43 -0.25 -17.92 -3.26
CA LYS A 43 -0.51 -18.77 -4.42
C LYS A 43 -2.00 -19.17 -4.38
N VAL A 44 -2.85 -18.37 -5.00
CA VAL A 44 -4.23 -18.76 -5.35
C VAL A 44 -4.27 -19.12 -6.83
N VAL A 45 -4.44 -20.42 -7.04
CA VAL A 45 -4.87 -21.18 -8.21
C VAL A 45 -5.13 -20.40 -9.52
N SER A 46 -4.28 -20.72 -10.52
CA SER A 46 -4.56 -20.90 -11.96
C SER A 46 -5.11 -19.78 -12.86
N GLU A 47 -5.43 -18.58 -12.36
CA GLU A 47 -5.85 -17.44 -13.22
C GLU A 47 -5.01 -16.16 -13.01
N ALA A 48 -3.74 -16.33 -12.66
CA ALA A 48 -2.80 -15.23 -12.45
C ALA A 48 -1.82 -15.03 -13.63
N ALA A 49 -1.84 -15.89 -14.64
CA ALA A 49 -0.87 -15.80 -15.74
C ALA A 49 -1.09 -14.55 -16.61
N SER A 50 -2.34 -14.20 -16.90
CA SER A 50 -2.70 -13.06 -17.75
C SER A 50 -2.67 -11.71 -17.01
N THR A 51 -2.82 -11.70 -15.68
CA THR A 51 -2.83 -10.47 -14.86
C THR A 51 -1.45 -10.04 -14.38
N VAL A 52 -0.50 -10.99 -14.25
CA VAL A 52 0.88 -10.71 -13.82
C VAL A 52 1.72 -10.05 -14.92
N GLU A 53 1.45 -10.32 -16.21
CA GLU A 53 2.14 -9.64 -17.32
C GLU A 53 1.77 -8.15 -17.43
N TYR A 54 0.57 -7.75 -17.02
CA TYR A 54 0.10 -6.36 -17.13
C TYR A 54 0.69 -5.42 -16.06
N MET A 55 1.12 -5.94 -14.92
CA MET A 55 1.50 -5.15 -13.74
C MET A 55 3.00 -4.83 -13.64
N GLY A 56 3.82 -5.35 -14.57
CA GLY A 56 5.27 -5.18 -14.55
C GLY A 56 5.96 -5.83 -13.34
N ILE A 57 7.29 -5.88 -13.38
CA ILE A 57 8.09 -6.42 -12.26
C ILE A 57 8.00 -5.48 -11.06
N ASN A 58 7.76 -6.03 -9.87
CA ASN A 58 7.70 -5.26 -8.62
C ASN A 58 9.07 -4.61 -8.32
N LYS A 59 9.12 -3.27 -8.36
CA LYS A 59 10.30 -2.45 -8.05
C LYS A 59 10.26 -1.79 -6.67
N VAL A 60 9.24 -2.07 -5.85
CA VAL A 60 9.07 -1.48 -4.51
C VAL A 60 10.30 -1.75 -3.62
N PRO A 61 10.87 -2.97 -3.56
CA PRO A 61 12.05 -3.22 -2.72
C PRO A 61 13.27 -2.37 -3.11
N ASP A 62 13.46 -2.11 -4.40
CA ASP A 62 14.59 -1.29 -4.90
C ASP A 62 14.39 0.18 -4.53
N MET A 63 13.15 0.67 -4.64
CA MET A 63 12.81 2.03 -4.22
C MET A 63 12.95 2.20 -2.71
N GLN A 64 12.51 1.22 -1.92
CA GLN A 64 12.70 1.23 -0.46
C GLN A 64 14.18 1.34 -0.09
N LYS A 65 15.06 0.54 -0.71
CA LYS A 65 16.52 0.64 -0.52
C LYS A 65 17.05 2.04 -0.85
N LEU A 66 16.60 2.63 -1.95
CA LEU A 66 17.03 3.97 -2.37
C LEU A 66 16.60 5.04 -1.36
N PHE A 67 15.33 5.06 -0.95
CA PHE A 67 14.78 6.10 -0.09
C PHE A 67 15.17 5.93 1.40
N GLN A 68 15.43 4.71 1.86
CA GLN A 68 15.83 4.42 3.25
C GLN A 68 17.35 4.51 3.48
N ARG A 69 18.15 4.72 2.43
CA ARG A 69 19.61 4.85 2.55
C ARG A 69 20.00 6.00 3.48
N SER A 70 20.94 5.79 4.40
CA SER A 70 21.31 6.76 5.45
C SER A 70 22.34 7.81 4.99
N ASP A 71 22.06 8.51 3.89
CA ASP A 71 23.01 9.49 3.30
C ASP A 71 22.81 10.94 3.76
N GLY A 72 21.85 11.20 4.66
CA GLY A 72 21.50 12.56 5.12
C GLY A 72 20.80 13.46 4.07
N ILE A 73 20.58 12.95 2.85
CA ILE A 73 19.87 13.68 1.78
C ILE A 73 18.38 13.80 2.13
N PRO A 74 17.78 15.00 2.06
CA PRO A 74 16.35 15.18 2.32
C PRO A 74 15.48 14.48 1.27
N VAL A 75 14.27 14.06 1.68
CA VAL A 75 13.38 13.22 0.86
C VAL A 75 13.05 13.80 -0.52
N HIS A 76 12.92 15.13 -0.64
CA HIS A 76 12.58 15.81 -1.90
C HIS A 76 13.74 15.92 -2.90
N LEU A 77 14.97 15.52 -2.52
CA LEU A 77 16.15 15.44 -3.41
C LEU A 77 16.71 14.02 -3.50
N LYS A 78 16.00 13.04 -2.95
CA LYS A 78 16.51 11.70 -2.67
C LYS A 78 16.79 10.89 -3.94
N ARG A 79 16.10 11.20 -5.04
CA ARG A 79 16.30 10.59 -6.36
C ARG A 79 17.42 11.23 -7.17
N GLY A 80 18.10 12.25 -6.61
CA GLY A 80 19.33 12.80 -7.16
C GLY A 80 19.11 13.95 -8.16
N LEU A 81 19.71 13.83 -9.34
CA LEU A 81 19.82 14.94 -10.30
C LEU A 81 18.46 15.44 -10.80
N MET A 82 17.54 14.53 -11.10
CA MET A 82 16.22 14.87 -11.62
C MET A 82 15.44 15.76 -10.63
N ASP A 83 15.47 15.39 -9.35
CA ASP A 83 14.82 16.14 -8.27
C ASP A 83 15.44 17.54 -8.10
N LYS A 84 16.77 17.63 -8.19
CA LYS A 84 17.49 18.93 -8.10
C LYS A 84 17.15 19.85 -9.27
N MET A 85 17.09 19.31 -10.49
CA MET A 85 16.73 20.10 -11.67
C MET A 85 15.29 20.59 -11.56
N LEU A 86 14.36 19.70 -11.17
CA LEU A 86 12.96 20.05 -10.98
C LEU A 86 12.80 21.11 -9.88
N TYR A 87 13.48 20.96 -8.73
CA TYR A 87 13.46 21.96 -7.67
C TYR A 87 13.91 23.34 -8.17
N ARG A 88 15.04 23.40 -8.88
CA ARG A 88 15.60 24.66 -9.37
C ARG A 88 14.69 25.35 -10.39
N THR A 89 14.07 24.59 -11.29
CA THR A 89 13.14 25.16 -12.28
C THR A 89 11.86 25.65 -11.62
N THR A 90 11.28 24.89 -10.69
CA THR A 90 10.10 25.32 -9.93
C THR A 90 10.39 26.54 -9.07
N MET A 91 11.56 26.59 -8.41
CA MET A 91 11.98 27.76 -7.64
C MET A 91 12.16 28.99 -8.54
N GLY A 92 12.78 28.82 -9.71
CA GLY A 92 12.92 29.89 -10.69
C GLY A 92 11.56 30.42 -11.19
N LEU A 93 10.64 29.50 -11.52
CA LEU A 93 9.30 29.85 -11.97
C LEU A 93 8.49 30.58 -10.90
N THR A 94 8.56 30.12 -9.64
CA THR A 94 7.84 30.76 -8.53
C THR A 94 8.39 32.15 -8.23
N ILE A 95 9.71 32.33 -8.19
CA ILE A 95 10.33 33.66 -8.03
C ILE A 95 9.90 34.57 -9.20
N GLY A 96 10.05 34.11 -10.45
CA GLY A 96 9.64 34.88 -11.62
C GLY A 96 8.15 35.24 -11.60
N GLY A 97 7.29 34.29 -11.25
CA GLY A 97 5.85 34.47 -11.11
C GLY A 97 5.50 35.49 -10.03
N THR A 98 6.17 35.45 -8.87
CA THR A 98 5.93 36.44 -7.80
C THR A 98 6.31 37.85 -8.22
N LEU A 99 7.44 38.03 -8.91
CA LEU A 99 7.84 39.33 -9.45
C LEU A 99 6.84 39.85 -10.49
N TYR A 100 6.37 38.96 -11.38
CA TYR A 100 5.34 39.29 -12.35
C TYR A 100 4.04 39.73 -11.67
N CYS A 101 3.58 38.98 -10.67
CA CYS A 101 2.39 39.33 -9.89
C CYS A 101 2.52 40.70 -9.21
N LEU A 102 3.70 41.02 -8.65
CA LEU A 102 3.94 42.33 -8.06
C LEU A 102 3.91 43.47 -9.09
N MET A 103 4.48 43.26 -10.28
CA MET A 103 4.41 44.25 -11.37
C MET A 103 2.99 44.44 -11.89
N ALA A 104 2.25 43.34 -12.08
CA ALA A 104 0.85 43.39 -12.48
C ALA A 104 0.00 44.11 -11.42
N LEU A 105 0.24 43.83 -10.14
CA LEU A 105 -0.44 44.50 -9.03
C LEU A 105 -0.12 46.00 -9.01
N TYR A 106 1.14 46.38 -9.22
CA TYR A 106 1.54 47.79 -9.28
C TYR A 106 0.81 48.55 -10.39
N ILE A 107 0.76 47.98 -11.60
CA ILE A 107 0.03 48.56 -12.73
C ILE A 107 -1.47 48.64 -12.42
N ALA A 108 -2.05 47.57 -11.87
CA ALA A 108 -3.47 47.53 -11.53
C ALA A 108 -3.86 48.50 -10.39
N ALA A 109 -2.92 48.85 -9.51
CA ALA A 109 -3.14 49.77 -8.40
C ALA A 109 -3.11 51.25 -8.83
N GLN A 110 -2.61 51.56 -10.03
CA GLN A 110 -2.64 52.93 -10.55
C GLN A 110 -4.05 53.28 -11.05
N PRO A 111 -4.53 54.51 -10.81
CA PRO A 111 -5.82 54.94 -11.33
C PRO A 111 -5.77 54.96 -12.85
N ALA A 112 -6.70 54.25 -13.49
CA ALA A 112 -6.87 54.33 -14.93
C ALA A 112 -7.44 55.71 -15.29
N ASN A 113 -6.67 56.53 -16.00
CA ASN A 113 -7.25 57.70 -16.66
C ASN A 113 -8.11 57.19 -17.81
N LYS A 114 -9.44 57.38 -17.68
CA LYS A 114 -10.43 57.08 -18.70
C LYS A 114 -10.76 58.32 -19.51
#